data_AF-A0A3M0S2Y8-F1
#
_entry.id   AF-A0A3M0S2Y8-F1
#
_cell.length_a   1.000
_cell.length_b   1.000
_cell.length_c   1.000
_cell.angle_alpha   90.00
_cell.angle_beta   90.00
_cell.angle_gamma   90.00
#
_symmetry.space_group_name_H-M   'P 1'
#
loop_
_entity.id
_entity.type
_entity.pdbx_description
1 polymer ?
#
loop_
_entity_poly.entity_id
_entity_poly.type
_entity_poly.pdbx_seq_one_letter_code
_entity_poly.pdbx_strand_id
1 'polypeptide(L)'
;MIPKVIHYCWFGGKHLPKNVEKCKESWRKHCPDYEIIQWDENNFDLNSSPFVKSAYKAKAWAFVSDYSRLKIIYENGGIYLDTDVELVKNLNLLLDYKCYIGVQQCEHLCTTGLGFGAEPHNPVVLAMLKQYDGLMYSEEKKKYMACPYLNSKVFSNAGYRYSDEIQKVDSAVIFPPRYFDPFAPGKDMENLKCNETISIHHYSASWMGEKVRLRRSIIRMIGQERINHLKRMIRYGR
;
A
#
# COMPACT_ATOMS: atom_id res chain seq x y z
N MET A 1 -14.14 4.85 16.52
CA MET A 1 -13.64 3.51 16.15
C MET A 1 -13.60 3.43 14.63
N ILE A 2 -12.63 2.72 14.05
CA ILE A 2 -12.55 2.50 12.60
C ILE A 2 -13.73 1.63 12.14
N PRO A 3 -14.49 2.02 11.11
CA PRO A 3 -15.53 1.18 10.49
C PRO A 3 -15.01 -0.17 9.97
N LYS A 4 -15.84 -1.22 10.07
CA LYS A 4 -15.56 -2.55 9.48
C LYS A 4 -15.83 -2.58 7.98
N VAL A 5 -15.13 -1.73 7.24
CA VAL A 5 -15.23 -1.61 5.78
C VAL A 5 -13.83 -1.69 5.19
N ILE A 6 -13.65 -2.59 4.23
CA ILE A 6 -12.42 -2.71 3.43
C ILE A 6 -12.66 -2.02 2.09
N HIS A 7 -11.90 -0.97 1.82
CA HIS A 7 -11.90 -0.25 0.56
C HIS A 7 -10.71 -0.68 -0.30
N TYR A 8 -10.89 -0.76 -1.60
CA TYR A 8 -9.81 -0.91 -2.58
C TYR A 8 -10.13 -0.19 -3.88
N CYS A 9 -9.10 0.20 -4.62
CA CYS A 9 -9.26 0.87 -5.92
C CYS A 9 -8.97 -0.08 -7.09
N TRP A 10 -9.75 0.03 -8.16
CA TRP A 10 -9.52 -0.69 -9.41
C TRP A 10 -9.88 0.16 -10.64
N PHE A 11 -8.98 1.08 -11.00
CA PHE A 11 -9.14 1.94 -12.17
C PHE A 11 -8.57 1.32 -13.45
N GLY A 12 -9.10 1.75 -14.59
CA GLY A 12 -8.68 1.40 -15.94
C GLY A 12 -9.56 0.37 -16.64
N GLY A 13 -10.69 -0.03 -16.04
CA GLY A 13 -11.72 -0.89 -16.65
C GLY A 13 -11.28 -2.31 -17.04
N LYS A 14 -10.10 -2.77 -16.61
CA LYS A 14 -9.61 -4.13 -16.92
C LYS A 14 -10.27 -5.18 -16.04
N HIS A 15 -10.33 -6.42 -16.49
CA HIS A 15 -10.74 -7.52 -15.61
C HIS A 15 -9.74 -7.72 -14.46
N LEU A 16 -10.27 -8.04 -13.28
CA LEU A 16 -9.47 -8.35 -12.10
C LEU A 16 -8.63 -9.60 -12.33
N PRO A 17 -7.29 -9.52 -12.22
CA PRO A 17 -6.42 -10.69 -12.34
C PRO A 17 -6.64 -11.70 -11.20
N LYS A 18 -6.36 -12.98 -11.46
CA LYS A 18 -6.48 -14.05 -10.45
C LYS A 18 -5.71 -13.78 -9.15
N ASN A 19 -4.57 -13.08 -9.21
CA ASN A 19 -3.82 -12.75 -8.00
C ASN A 19 -4.52 -11.70 -7.12
N VAL A 20 -5.30 -10.80 -7.72
CA VAL A 20 -6.12 -9.83 -6.98
C VAL A 20 -7.31 -10.55 -6.34
N GLU A 21 -7.97 -11.44 -7.07
CA GLU A 21 -9.06 -12.25 -6.50
C GLU A 21 -8.61 -13.10 -5.31
N LYS A 22 -7.40 -13.70 -5.38
CA LYS A 22 -6.81 -14.41 -4.23
C LYS A 22 -6.61 -13.50 -3.00
N CYS A 23 -6.20 -12.25 -3.19
CA CYS A 23 -6.08 -11.30 -2.09
C CYS A 23 -7.47 -10.99 -1.51
N LYS A 24 -8.47 -10.71 -2.35
CA LYS A 24 -9.86 -10.50 -1.92
C LYS A 24 -10.47 -11.71 -1.19
N GLU A 25 -10.16 -12.93 -1.62
CA GLU A 25 -10.54 -14.16 -0.92
C GLU A 25 -9.94 -14.22 0.48
N SER A 26 -8.67 -13.82 0.66
CA SER A 26 -8.05 -13.71 1.98
C SER A 26 -8.78 -12.70 2.86
N TRP A 27 -9.25 -11.59 2.29
CA TRP A 27 -10.01 -10.57 3.01
C TRP A 27 -11.32 -11.14 3.54
N ARG A 28 -12.11 -11.80 2.67
CA ARG A 28 -13.38 -12.45 3.07
C ARG A 28 -13.17 -13.56 4.10
N LYS A 29 -12.08 -14.33 3.96
CA LYS A 29 -11.74 -15.41 4.89
C LYS A 29 -11.43 -14.87 6.29
N HIS A 30 -10.61 -13.82 6.38
CA HIS A 30 -10.13 -13.31 7.66
C HIS A 30 -11.06 -12.26 8.28
N CYS A 31 -11.87 -11.58 7.47
CA CYS A 31 -12.80 -10.52 7.86
C CYS A 31 -14.20 -10.80 7.28
N PRO A 32 -14.88 -11.90 7.68
CA PRO A 32 -16.14 -12.33 7.08
C PRO A 32 -17.31 -11.37 7.36
N ASP A 33 -17.21 -10.56 8.41
CA ASP A 33 -18.19 -9.56 8.84
C ASP A 33 -17.90 -8.14 8.31
N TYR A 34 -16.89 -7.97 7.45
CA TYR A 34 -16.52 -6.68 6.88
C TYR A 34 -17.20 -6.50 5.52
N GLU A 35 -17.69 -5.28 5.28
CA GLU A 35 -18.09 -4.88 3.93
C GLU A 35 -16.83 -4.66 3.06
N ILE A 36 -16.88 -5.04 1.78
CA ILE A 36 -15.78 -4.83 0.84
C ILE A 36 -16.28 -3.96 -0.31
N ILE A 37 -15.72 -2.76 -0.44
CA ILE A 37 -16.12 -1.76 -1.45
C ILE A 37 -15.00 -1.56 -2.46
N GLN A 38 -15.33 -1.78 -3.73
CA GLN A 38 -14.50 -1.39 -4.86
C GLN A 38 -14.74 0.06 -5.24
N TRP A 39 -13.67 0.82 -5.44
CA TRP A 39 -13.70 2.15 -6.03
C TRP A 39 -13.11 2.14 -7.44
N ASP A 40 -13.86 2.67 -8.39
CA ASP A 40 -13.50 2.78 -9.80
C ASP A 40 -14.09 4.06 -10.42
N GLU A 41 -14.06 4.17 -11.74
CA GLU A 41 -14.53 5.35 -12.47
C GLU A 41 -16.03 5.66 -12.28
N ASN A 42 -16.84 4.69 -11.85
CA ASN A 42 -18.28 4.86 -11.72
C ASN A 42 -18.68 5.47 -10.37
N ASN A 43 -17.82 5.37 -9.35
CA ASN A 43 -18.13 5.83 -8.00
C ASN A 43 -17.07 6.75 -7.37
N PHE A 44 -15.91 6.96 -8.01
CA PHE A 44 -14.92 7.92 -7.56
C PHE A 44 -14.86 9.14 -8.50
N ASP A 45 -14.92 10.35 -7.93
CA ASP A 45 -14.79 11.59 -8.71
C ASP A 45 -13.35 11.84 -9.17
N LEU A 46 -13.07 11.51 -10.43
CA LEU A 46 -11.77 11.71 -11.07
C LEU A 46 -11.39 13.19 -11.29
N ASN A 47 -12.32 14.13 -11.08
CA ASN A 47 -12.03 15.56 -11.12
C ASN A 47 -11.76 16.17 -9.74
N SER A 48 -11.74 15.36 -8.67
CA SER A 48 -11.62 15.85 -7.30
C SER A 48 -10.32 16.58 -6.98
N SER A 49 -9.28 16.39 -7.80
CA SER A 49 -7.98 17.05 -7.65
C SER A 49 -7.25 17.15 -8.99
N PRO A 50 -6.48 18.23 -9.24
CA PRO A 50 -5.58 18.30 -10.38
C PRO A 50 -4.62 17.10 -10.48
N PHE A 51 -4.18 16.57 -9.33
CA PHE A 51 -3.30 15.40 -9.28
C PHE A 51 -3.99 14.15 -9.82
N VAL A 52 -5.20 13.83 -9.33
CA VAL A 52 -5.99 12.69 -9.80
C VAL A 52 -6.27 12.80 -11.29
N LYS A 53 -6.74 13.98 -11.72
CA LYS A 53 -7.10 14.24 -13.11
C LYS A 53 -5.91 14.06 -14.06
N SER A 54 -4.74 14.57 -13.68
CA SER A 54 -3.51 14.44 -14.49
C SER A 54 -2.94 13.01 -14.47
N ALA A 55 -2.96 12.33 -13.32
CA ALA A 55 -2.55 10.92 -13.21
C ALA A 55 -3.46 10.00 -14.03
N TYR A 56 -4.77 10.21 -13.97
CA TYR A 56 -5.75 9.43 -14.72
C TYR A 56 -5.58 9.60 -16.24
N LYS A 57 -5.42 10.84 -16.72
CA LYS A 57 -5.09 11.12 -18.13
C LYS A 57 -3.81 10.43 -18.60
N ALA A 58 -2.81 10.36 -17.73
CA ALA A 58 -1.55 9.67 -17.99
C ALA A 58 -1.63 8.14 -17.85
N LYS A 59 -2.81 7.59 -17.51
CA LYS A 59 -3.02 6.15 -17.21
C LYS A 59 -2.15 5.64 -16.06
N ALA A 60 -1.78 6.53 -15.14
CA ALA A 60 -0.94 6.25 -13.98
C ALA A 60 -1.80 5.74 -12.81
N TRP A 61 -2.41 4.56 -12.97
CA TRP A 61 -3.44 4.03 -12.06
C TRP A 61 -3.00 3.93 -10.60
N ALA A 62 -1.74 3.55 -10.34
CA ALA A 62 -1.20 3.51 -8.98
C ALA A 62 -1.25 4.88 -8.30
N PHE A 63 -0.94 5.96 -9.03
CA PHE A 63 -0.98 7.33 -8.51
C PHE A 63 -2.41 7.87 -8.38
N VAL A 64 -3.34 7.43 -9.24
CA VAL A 64 -4.77 7.68 -9.02
C VAL A 64 -5.20 7.08 -7.67
N SER A 65 -4.84 5.82 -7.41
CA SER A 65 -5.14 5.14 -6.14
C SER A 65 -4.45 5.75 -4.93
N ASP A 66 -3.22 6.26 -5.06
CA ASP A 66 -2.47 6.92 -3.97
C ASP A 66 -3.23 8.10 -3.36
N TYR A 67 -3.81 8.97 -4.20
CA TYR A 67 -4.66 10.04 -3.71
C TYR A 67 -6.05 9.53 -3.28
N SER A 68 -6.67 8.69 -4.13
CA SER A 68 -8.06 8.26 -3.94
C SER A 68 -8.27 7.56 -2.60
N ARG A 69 -7.33 6.69 -2.18
CA ARG A 69 -7.42 5.97 -0.91
C ARG A 69 -7.46 6.90 0.30
N LEU A 70 -6.70 8.00 0.27
CA LEU A 70 -6.68 8.98 1.35
C LEU A 70 -8.01 9.72 1.42
N LYS A 71 -8.54 10.15 0.27
CA LYS A 71 -9.84 10.81 0.20
C LYS A 71 -10.97 9.88 0.70
N ILE A 72 -11.00 8.65 0.21
CA ILE A 72 -11.98 7.62 0.60
C ILE A 72 -11.97 7.41 2.11
N ILE A 73 -10.80 7.15 2.71
CA ILE A 73 -10.68 6.91 4.15
C ILE A 73 -10.97 8.18 4.96
N TYR A 74 -10.63 9.37 4.45
CA TYR A 74 -10.97 10.62 5.12
C TYR A 74 -12.49 10.84 5.18
N GLU A 75 -13.22 10.53 4.11
CA GLU A 75 -14.67 10.77 4.03
C GLU A 75 -15.48 9.67 4.74
N ASN A 76 -15.07 8.41 4.61
CA ASN A 76 -15.86 7.26 5.04
C ASN A 76 -15.29 6.57 6.29
N GLY A 77 -14.03 6.81 6.63
CA GLY A 77 -13.26 5.95 7.53
C GLY A 77 -13.01 4.58 6.90
N GLY A 78 -12.67 3.61 7.74
CA GLY A 78 -12.52 2.21 7.36
C GLY A 78 -11.05 1.84 7.17
N ILE A 79 -10.84 0.76 6.42
CA ILE A 79 -9.52 0.21 6.13
C ILE A 79 -9.35 0.17 4.62
N TYR A 80 -8.25 0.69 4.11
CA TYR A 80 -7.90 0.55 2.69
C TYR A 80 -6.82 -0.52 2.53
N LEU A 81 -6.97 -1.40 1.55
CA LEU A 81 -5.97 -2.40 1.16
C LEU A 81 -5.67 -2.27 -0.34
N ASP A 82 -4.38 -2.26 -0.70
CA ASP A 82 -4.00 -2.43 -2.11
C ASP A 82 -4.36 -3.83 -2.59
N THR A 83 -4.66 -3.95 -3.89
CA THR A 83 -5.18 -5.19 -4.50
C THR A 83 -4.26 -6.41 -4.43
N ASP A 84 -3.01 -6.20 -4.01
CA ASP A 84 -2.00 -7.23 -3.78
C ASP A 84 -1.52 -7.31 -2.34
N VAL A 85 -2.34 -6.82 -1.39
CA VAL A 85 -2.21 -7.07 0.04
C VAL A 85 -3.03 -8.31 0.41
N GLU A 86 -2.35 -9.37 0.83
CA GLU A 86 -2.98 -10.58 1.39
C GLU A 86 -3.13 -10.43 2.90
N LEU A 87 -4.31 -10.71 3.45
CA LEU A 87 -4.50 -10.83 4.89
C LEU A 87 -4.16 -12.24 5.36
N VAL A 88 -3.42 -12.34 6.45
CA VAL A 88 -3.14 -13.61 7.16
C VAL A 88 -3.81 -13.64 8.54
N LYS A 89 -4.43 -12.53 8.95
CA LYS A 89 -5.16 -12.37 10.20
C LYS A 89 -6.37 -11.45 10.04
N ASN A 90 -7.28 -11.55 11.02
CA ASN A 90 -8.40 -10.63 11.18
C ASN A 90 -7.91 -9.25 11.64
N LEU A 91 -8.57 -8.17 11.17
CA LEU A 91 -8.18 -6.78 11.40
C LEU A 91 -8.80 -6.14 12.66
N ASN A 92 -9.61 -6.86 13.44
CA ASN A 92 -10.33 -6.32 14.59
C ASN A 92 -9.42 -5.64 15.62
N LEU A 93 -8.18 -6.14 15.79
CA LEU A 93 -7.20 -5.54 16.69
C LEU A 93 -6.81 -4.10 16.32
N LEU A 94 -7.09 -3.67 15.09
CA LEU A 94 -6.75 -2.34 14.59
C LEU A 94 -7.91 -1.35 14.75
N LEU A 95 -9.13 -1.81 15.04
CA LEU A 95 -10.33 -0.96 15.00
C LEU A 95 -10.39 0.09 16.11
N ASP A 96 -9.74 -0.18 17.23
CA ASP A 96 -9.72 0.71 18.40
C ASP A 96 -8.76 1.90 18.24
N TYR A 97 -7.95 1.93 17.17
CA TYR A 97 -7.11 3.08 16.86
C TYR A 97 -7.91 4.18 16.15
N LYS A 98 -7.49 5.43 16.30
CA LYS A 98 -8.04 6.55 15.51
C LYS A 98 -7.52 6.54 14.07
N CYS A 99 -6.27 6.14 13.91
CA CYS A 99 -5.60 5.92 12.64
C CYS A 99 -4.45 4.93 12.87
N TYR A 100 -4.19 4.05 11.90
CA TYR A 100 -2.96 3.26 11.86
C TYR A 100 -2.33 3.28 10.48
N ILE A 101 -1.02 3.08 10.43
CA ILE A 101 -0.25 2.96 9.19
C ILE A 101 0.95 2.02 9.38
N GLY A 102 1.36 1.34 8.31
CA GLY A 102 2.55 0.51 8.28
C GLY A 102 3.79 1.24 7.76
N VAL A 103 4.95 0.79 8.22
CA VAL A 103 6.26 1.18 7.70
C VAL A 103 6.76 0.11 6.74
N GLN A 104 7.20 0.49 5.54
CA GLN A 104 7.86 -0.43 4.61
C GLN A 104 9.31 -0.68 5.04
N GLN A 105 9.88 -1.85 4.74
CA GLN A 105 11.28 -2.14 5.07
C GLN A 105 12.24 -1.18 4.35
N CYS A 106 11.98 -0.90 3.08
CA CYS A 106 12.83 -0.05 2.26
C CYS A 106 12.75 1.42 2.70
N GLU A 107 13.87 2.03 3.09
CA GLU A 107 13.95 3.43 3.54
C GLU A 107 13.09 3.75 4.79
N HIS A 108 12.47 2.75 5.43
CA HIS A 108 11.65 2.90 6.64
C HIS A 108 10.54 3.98 6.54
N LEU A 109 9.92 4.08 5.37
CA LEU A 109 8.87 5.06 5.07
C LEU A 109 7.50 4.57 5.54
N CYS A 110 6.72 5.44 6.17
CA CYS A 110 5.30 5.24 6.42
C CYS A 110 4.55 5.24 5.09
N THR A 111 3.75 4.21 4.81
CA THR A 111 3.08 4.06 3.52
C THR A 111 1.67 3.49 3.65
N THR A 112 0.74 4.04 2.87
CA THR A 112 -0.65 3.59 2.77
C THR A 112 -0.82 2.43 1.79
N GLY A 113 0.26 2.00 1.13
CA GLY A 113 0.29 0.85 0.22
C GLY A 113 0.21 -0.51 0.89
N LEU A 114 0.67 -0.60 2.14
CA LEU A 114 0.68 -1.87 2.89
C LEU A 114 -0.68 -2.23 3.52
N GLY A 115 -1.61 -1.29 3.47
CA GLY A 115 -2.84 -1.29 4.24
C GLY A 115 -2.78 -0.25 5.35
N PHE A 116 -3.83 0.56 5.46
CA PHE A 116 -3.97 1.56 6.51
C PHE A 116 -5.46 1.76 6.83
N GLY A 117 -5.75 2.35 7.98
CA GLY A 117 -7.14 2.63 8.34
C GLY A 117 -7.25 3.81 9.28
N ALA A 118 -8.44 4.42 9.31
CA ALA A 118 -8.74 5.52 10.20
C ALA A 118 -10.24 5.69 10.43
N GLU A 119 -10.56 6.45 11.47
CA GLU A 119 -11.89 7.05 11.65
C GLU A 119 -12.16 8.08 10.53
N PRO A 120 -13.44 8.30 10.15
CA PRO A 120 -13.79 9.39 9.25
C PRO A 120 -13.31 10.73 9.82
N HIS A 121 -12.88 11.61 8.94
CA HIS A 121 -12.36 12.94 9.21
C HIS A 121 -11.10 12.99 10.10
N ASN A 122 -10.32 11.91 10.16
CA ASN A 122 -9.09 11.87 10.94
C ASN A 122 -8.06 12.95 10.48
N PRO A 123 -7.48 13.73 11.41
CA PRO A 123 -6.60 14.84 11.07
C PRO A 123 -5.28 14.42 10.42
N VAL A 124 -4.75 13.24 10.73
CA VAL A 124 -3.52 12.71 10.11
C VAL A 124 -3.78 12.33 8.65
N VAL A 125 -4.94 11.73 8.37
CA VAL A 125 -5.34 11.41 6.98
C VAL A 125 -5.53 12.70 6.17
N LEU A 126 -6.14 13.74 6.76
CA LEU A 126 -6.23 15.05 6.12
C LEU A 126 -4.85 15.65 5.84
N ALA A 127 -3.90 15.55 6.78
CA ALA A 127 -2.54 16.06 6.59
C ALA A 127 -1.80 15.33 5.46
N MET A 128 -2.00 14.01 5.31
CA MET A 128 -1.49 13.23 4.17
C MET A 128 -2.15 13.66 2.86
N LEU A 129 -3.48 13.82 2.85
CA LEU A 129 -4.23 14.26 1.66
C LEU A 129 -3.74 15.63 1.17
N LYS A 130 -3.51 16.57 2.09
CA LYS A 130 -3.00 17.92 1.80
C LYS A 130 -1.59 17.94 1.21
N GLN A 131 -0.81 16.86 1.31
CA GLN A 131 0.49 16.79 0.61
C GLN A 131 0.34 16.80 -0.91
N TYR A 132 -0.84 16.50 -1.42
CA TYR A 132 -1.14 16.53 -2.85
C TYR A 132 -1.68 17.88 -3.34
N ASP A 133 -1.93 18.84 -2.45
CA ASP A 133 -2.44 20.16 -2.82
C ASP A 133 -1.45 20.88 -3.75
N GLY A 134 -1.97 21.39 -4.88
CA GLY A 134 -1.16 22.06 -5.90
C GLY A 134 -0.25 21.13 -6.74
N LEU A 135 -0.27 19.81 -6.50
CA LEU A 135 0.49 18.87 -7.33
C LEU A 135 -0.26 18.50 -8.62
N MET A 136 0.51 18.29 -9.68
CA MET A 136 0.08 17.60 -10.90
C MET A 136 0.99 16.41 -11.13
N TYR A 137 0.42 15.30 -11.60
CA TYR A 137 1.20 14.13 -11.95
C TYR A 137 2.22 14.45 -13.06
N SER A 138 3.45 14.01 -12.85
CA SER A 138 4.55 14.12 -13.82
C SER A 138 5.35 12.82 -13.82
N GLU A 139 5.50 12.22 -15.00
CA GLU A 139 6.27 10.98 -15.16
C GLU A 139 7.74 11.14 -14.73
N GLU A 140 8.32 12.31 -15.01
CA GLU A 140 9.71 12.66 -14.64
C GLU A 140 9.91 12.78 -13.13
N LYS A 141 8.88 13.25 -12.41
CA LYS A 141 8.94 13.51 -10.96
C LYS A 141 8.20 12.47 -10.13
N LYS A 142 7.70 11.39 -10.74
CA LYS A 142 6.83 10.39 -10.11
C LYS A 142 7.36 9.81 -8.81
N LYS A 143 8.70 9.68 -8.67
CA LYS A 143 9.33 9.19 -7.43
C LYS A 143 8.95 10.06 -6.23
N TYR A 144 8.97 11.39 -6.39
CA TYR A 144 8.70 12.35 -5.30
C TYR A 144 7.21 12.55 -5.03
N MET A 145 6.34 12.01 -5.90
CA MET A 145 4.89 12.10 -5.80
C MET A 145 4.24 10.81 -5.25
N ALA A 146 5.04 9.77 -5.03
CA ALA A 146 4.56 8.49 -4.54
C ALA A 146 4.17 8.58 -3.07
N CYS A 147 3.12 7.85 -2.67
CA CYS A 147 2.59 7.92 -1.31
C CYS A 147 3.62 7.68 -0.18
N PRO A 148 4.66 6.80 -0.29
CA PRO A 148 5.57 6.61 0.84
C PRO A 148 6.32 7.89 1.24
N TYR A 149 6.76 8.69 0.26
CA TYR A 149 7.48 9.94 0.52
C TYR A 149 6.56 11.03 1.06
N LEU A 150 5.37 11.18 0.46
CA LEU A 150 4.40 12.19 0.89
C LEU A 150 3.85 11.88 2.28
N ASN A 151 3.48 10.63 2.55
CA ASN A 151 2.99 10.21 3.86
C ASN A 151 4.08 10.37 4.93
N SER A 152 5.30 9.89 4.66
CA SER A 152 6.41 9.99 5.63
C SER A 152 6.81 11.42 5.94
N LYS A 153 6.60 12.37 5.03
CA LYS A 153 6.83 13.79 5.30
C LYS A 153 5.91 14.31 6.42
N VAL A 154 4.64 13.88 6.43
CA VAL A 154 3.69 14.22 7.51
C VAL A 154 4.18 13.68 8.84
N PHE A 155 4.51 12.39 8.91
CA PHE A 155 4.96 11.76 10.15
C PHE A 155 6.31 12.28 10.64
N SER A 156 7.27 12.50 9.73
CA SER A 156 8.60 13.02 10.08
C SER A 156 8.53 14.42 10.69
N ASN A 157 7.63 15.27 10.18
CA ASN A 157 7.36 16.60 10.73
C ASN A 157 6.70 16.53 12.12
N ALA A 158 5.91 15.48 12.38
CA ALA A 158 5.32 15.19 13.68
C ALA A 158 6.27 14.44 14.64
N GLY A 159 7.55 14.27 14.27
CA GLY A 159 8.57 13.69 15.13
C GLY A 159 8.82 12.19 14.95
N TYR A 160 8.20 11.53 13.97
CA TYR A 160 8.51 10.13 13.64
C TYR A 160 10.00 9.94 13.36
N ARG A 161 10.57 8.92 14.00
CA ARG A 161 11.88 8.34 13.70
C ARG A 161 11.70 6.83 13.64
N TYR A 162 12.49 6.16 12.81
CA TYR A 162 12.36 4.72 12.72
C TYR A 162 12.61 4.04 14.07
N SER A 163 11.79 3.03 14.36
CA SER A 163 11.94 2.11 15.49
C SER A 163 11.36 0.77 15.09
N ASP A 164 11.96 -0.31 15.58
CA ASP A 164 11.39 -1.65 15.48
C ASP A 164 10.20 -1.84 16.44
N GLU A 165 9.81 -0.85 17.23
CA GLU A 165 8.62 -0.93 18.09
C GLU A 165 7.45 -0.13 17.53
N ILE A 166 6.25 -0.47 17.99
CA ILE A 166 5.04 0.29 17.67
C ILE A 166 5.18 1.71 18.25
N GLN A 167 4.94 2.71 17.41
CA GLN A 167 5.02 4.11 17.82
C GLN A 167 3.65 4.79 17.76
N LYS A 168 3.46 5.80 18.60
CA LYS A 168 2.30 6.70 18.54
C LYS A 168 2.81 8.09 18.14
N VAL A 169 2.30 8.61 17.04
CA VAL A 169 2.64 9.94 16.52
C VAL A 169 1.32 10.64 16.21
N ASP A 170 1.08 11.78 16.88
CA ASP A 170 -0.23 12.44 16.93
C ASP A 170 -1.37 11.45 17.27
N SER A 171 -2.40 11.36 16.43
CA SER A 171 -3.52 10.42 16.58
C SER A 171 -3.29 9.09 15.85
N ALA A 172 -2.11 8.83 15.31
CA ALA A 172 -1.82 7.65 14.51
C ALA A 172 -0.91 6.66 15.26
N VAL A 173 -1.15 5.38 15.02
CA VAL A 173 -0.29 4.28 15.45
C VAL A 173 0.51 3.77 14.26
N ILE A 174 1.83 3.81 14.38
CA ILE A 174 2.78 3.43 13.34
C ILE A 174 3.32 2.04 13.67
N PHE A 175 3.10 1.10 12.77
CA PHE A 175 3.52 -0.29 12.93
C PHE A 175 4.82 -0.57 12.17
N PRO A 176 5.78 -1.27 12.81
CA PRO A 176 7.03 -1.65 12.15
C PRO A 176 6.78 -2.72 11.07
N PRO A 177 7.74 -2.94 10.16
CA PRO A 177 7.51 -3.74 8.95
C PRO A 177 7.00 -5.17 9.18
N ARG A 178 7.34 -5.83 10.30
CA ARG A 178 6.89 -7.21 10.60
C ARG A 178 5.36 -7.41 10.61
N TYR A 179 4.59 -6.33 10.78
CA TYR A 179 3.13 -6.36 10.80
C TYR A 179 2.49 -6.40 9.40
N PHE A 180 3.01 -5.61 8.45
CA PHE A 180 2.35 -5.37 7.15
C PHE A 180 3.26 -5.51 5.92
N ASP A 181 4.58 -5.53 6.12
CA ASP A 181 5.61 -5.68 5.09
C ASP A 181 6.65 -6.75 5.47
N PRO A 182 6.24 -7.98 5.84
CA PRO A 182 7.17 -9.04 6.28
C PRO A 182 8.09 -9.53 5.16
N PHE A 183 7.73 -9.24 3.90
CA PHE A 183 8.49 -9.56 2.70
C PHE A 183 8.61 -8.32 1.81
N ALA A 184 9.78 -7.69 1.78
CA ALA A 184 10.02 -6.53 0.93
C ALA A 184 10.92 -6.86 -0.28
N PRO A 185 10.74 -6.20 -1.44
CA PRO A 185 11.62 -6.33 -2.58
C PRO A 185 12.86 -5.44 -2.39
N GLY A 186 14.05 -6.02 -2.52
CA GLY A 186 15.28 -5.24 -2.44
C GLY A 186 16.50 -6.13 -2.20
N LYS A 187 17.68 -5.52 -2.34
CA LYS A 187 18.89 -6.09 -1.76
C LYS A 187 18.83 -5.83 -0.26
N ASP A 188 19.25 -6.80 0.55
CA ASP A 188 19.34 -6.66 2.01
C ASP A 188 17.98 -6.54 2.75
N MET A 189 16.88 -7.00 2.13
CA MET A 189 15.57 -7.11 2.80
C MET A 189 15.43 -8.45 3.54
N GLU A 190 14.87 -8.41 4.74
CA GLU A 190 14.76 -9.57 5.62
C GLU A 190 13.37 -10.24 5.53
N ASN A 191 13.33 -11.53 5.88
CA ASN A 191 12.08 -12.21 6.14
C ASN A 191 11.68 -11.94 7.59
N LEU A 192 10.76 -10.99 7.79
CA LEU A 192 10.27 -10.58 9.10
C LEU A 192 8.96 -11.28 9.49
N LYS A 193 8.53 -12.30 8.73
CA LYS A 193 7.27 -12.99 8.98
C LYS A 193 7.30 -13.66 10.34
N CYS A 194 6.35 -13.30 11.20
CA CYS A 194 6.25 -13.82 12.55
C CYS A 194 4.78 -13.94 12.97
N ASN A 195 4.56 -14.30 14.24
CA ASN A 195 3.23 -14.39 14.80
C ASN A 195 2.52 -13.05 14.90
N GLU A 196 3.17 -11.89 14.74
CA GLU A 196 2.54 -10.58 14.77
C GLU A 196 2.04 -10.13 13.38
N THR A 197 2.55 -10.74 12.31
CA THR A 197 2.21 -10.39 10.93
C THR A 197 0.70 -10.45 10.68
N ILE A 198 0.15 -9.35 10.16
CA ILE A 198 -1.28 -9.17 9.85
C ILE A 198 -1.52 -9.32 8.35
N SER A 199 -0.66 -8.72 7.53
CA SER A 199 -0.77 -8.78 6.08
C SER A 199 0.58 -8.99 5.39
N ILE A 200 0.52 -9.36 4.11
CA ILE A 200 1.66 -9.50 3.22
C ILE A 200 1.36 -8.68 1.96
N HIS A 201 2.17 -7.65 1.69
CA HIS A 201 2.12 -6.94 0.43
C HIS A 201 2.98 -7.65 -0.63
N HIS A 202 2.37 -8.05 -1.74
CA HIS A 202 3.02 -8.90 -2.75
C HIS A 202 3.83 -8.14 -3.80
N TYR A 203 3.77 -6.80 -3.83
CA TYR A 203 4.45 -5.93 -4.81
C TYR A 203 4.28 -6.39 -6.26
N SER A 204 3.08 -6.90 -6.56
CA SER A 204 2.73 -7.60 -7.79
C SER A 204 2.81 -6.69 -9.02
N ALA A 205 2.71 -5.37 -8.80
CA ALA A 205 2.70 -4.34 -9.81
C ALA A 205 1.79 -4.73 -10.97
N SER A 206 0.53 -5.04 -10.63
CA SER A 206 -0.51 -5.50 -11.56
C SER A 206 -0.76 -4.53 -12.74
N TRP A 207 -0.38 -3.26 -12.58
CA TRP A 207 -0.38 -2.24 -13.62
C TRP A 207 0.80 -2.32 -14.61
N MET A 208 1.85 -3.09 -14.32
CA MET A 208 3.01 -3.28 -15.19
C MET A 208 2.84 -4.47 -16.16
N GLY A 209 3.54 -4.43 -17.30
CA GLY A 209 3.46 -5.47 -18.33
C GLY A 209 3.87 -6.87 -17.86
N GLU A 210 3.32 -7.91 -18.50
CA GLU A 210 3.45 -9.33 -18.10
C GLU A 210 4.90 -9.80 -17.92
N LYS A 211 5.84 -9.35 -18.77
CA LYS A 211 7.26 -9.70 -18.65
C LYS A 211 7.89 -9.23 -17.33
N VAL A 212 7.46 -8.07 -16.82
CA VAL A 212 7.93 -7.52 -15.53
C VAL A 212 7.32 -8.32 -14.37
N ARG A 213 6.04 -8.68 -14.48
CA ARG A 213 5.32 -9.49 -13.49
C ARG A 213 5.93 -10.89 -13.34
N LEU A 214 6.25 -11.55 -14.46
CA LEU A 214 6.89 -12.86 -14.48
C LEU A 214 8.28 -12.82 -13.82
N ARG A 215 9.10 -11.83 -14.19
CA ARG A 215 10.44 -11.65 -13.59
C ARG A 215 10.39 -11.46 -12.08
N ARG A 216 9.44 -10.65 -11.58
CA ARG A 216 9.26 -10.43 -10.14
C ARG A 216 8.73 -11.67 -9.41
N SER A 217 7.80 -12.41 -10.02
CA SER A 217 7.29 -13.66 -9.44
C SER A 217 8.38 -14.72 -9.28
N ILE A 218 9.30 -14.83 -10.26
CA ILE A 218 10.44 -15.76 -10.19
C ILE A 218 11.41 -15.34 -9.08
N ILE A 219 11.73 -14.04 -8.98
CA ILE A 219 12.54 -13.47 -7.89
C ILE A 219 11.96 -13.80 -6.51
N ARG A 220 10.64 -13.68 -6.37
CA ARG A 220 9.95 -13.99 -5.11
C ARG A 220 10.00 -15.48 -4.76
N MET A 221 9.83 -16.37 -5.73
CA MET A 221 9.78 -17.82 -5.50
C MET A 221 11.16 -18.40 -5.18
N ILE A 222 12.21 -17.90 -5.83
CA ILE A 222 13.56 -18.45 -5.75
C ILE A 222 14.40 -17.69 -4.72
N GLY A 223 14.04 -16.46 -4.38
CA GLY A 223 14.84 -15.55 -3.56
C GLY A 223 15.84 -14.78 -4.42
N GLN A 224 15.96 -13.48 -4.20
CA GLN A 224 16.83 -12.58 -4.98
C GLN A 224 18.31 -13.02 -4.93
N GLU A 225 18.76 -13.51 -3.78
CA GLU A 225 20.07 -14.14 -3.53
C GLU A 225 20.36 -15.30 -4.49
N ARG A 226 19.48 -16.31 -4.54
CA ARG A 226 19.64 -17.49 -5.39
C ARG A 226 19.59 -17.14 -6.88
N ILE A 227 18.76 -16.17 -7.27
CA ILE A 227 18.75 -15.66 -8.65
C ILE A 227 20.05 -14.94 -9.00
N ASN A 228 20.59 -14.14 -8.09
CA ASN A 228 21.87 -13.47 -8.30
C ASN A 228 23.01 -14.49 -8.42
N HIS A 229 22.96 -15.56 -7.62
CA HIS A 229 23.88 -16.69 -7.72
C HIS A 229 23.77 -17.42 -9.06
N LEU A 230 22.55 -17.78 -9.49
CA LEU A 230 22.28 -18.40 -10.81
C LEU A 230 22.77 -17.52 -11.97
N LYS A 231 22.53 -16.20 -11.91
CA LYS A 231 23.00 -15.25 -12.93
C LYS A 231 24.53 -15.16 -12.98
N ARG A 232 25.20 -15.23 -11.83
CA ARG A 232 26.67 -15.32 -11.78
C ARG A 232 27.15 -16.60 -12.45
N MET A 233 26.56 -17.75 -12.12
CA MET A 233 26.94 -19.03 -12.75
C MET A 233 26.78 -19.02 -14.27
N ILE A 234 25.69 -18.44 -14.80
CA ILE A 234 25.47 -18.34 -16.25
C ILE A 234 26.45 -17.36 -16.91
N ARG A 235 26.88 -16.30 -16.21
CA ARG A 235 27.80 -15.29 -16.72
C ARG A 235 29.27 -15.73 -16.71
N TYR A 236 29.62 -16.69 -15.85
CA TYR A 236 30.97 -17.30 -15.75
C TYR A 236 31.07 -18.69 -16.40
N GLY A 237 29.97 -19.22 -16.94
CA GLY A 237 29.91 -20.50 -17.66
C GLY A 237 30.01 -20.38 -19.19
N ARG A 238 30.57 -19.27 -19.70
CA ARG A 238 30.96 -19.08 -21.11
C ARG A 238 32.45 -18.80 -21.19
#